data_AF-A0A9W8RK94-F1
#
_entry.id   AF-A0A9W8RK94-F1
#
_cell.length_a   1.000
_cell.length_b   1.000
_cell.length_c   1.000
_cell.angle_alpha   90.00
_cell.angle_beta   90.00
_cell.angle_gamma   90.00
#
_symmetry.space_group_name_H-M   'P 1'
#
loop_
_entity.id
_entity.type
_entity.pdbx_description
1 polymer ?
#
loop_
_entity_poly.entity_id
_entity_poly.type
_entity_poly.pdbx_seq_one_letter_code
_entity_poly.pdbx_strand_id
1 'polypeptide(L)'
;MPARTKKEEQPHAEDTNMEDAPASAQPSEDVEEEEEEEEEEEVEPQRVRILPGSTDTAASFEFIDEGHTLGNALRYIVMKNPDVEFCAYSIPHPSEPKMNIRIQTYSGTAVDALKKGLTDLQDVCDVVADEFWTKRQAYNAEQGIDR
;
A
#
# COMPACT_ATOMS: atom_id res chain seq x y z
N MET A 1 -51.26 -37.13 -12.71
CA MET A 1 -52.43 -36.90 -13.58
C MET A 1 -53.68 -37.15 -12.76
N PRO A 2 -54.85 -36.53 -13.02
CA PRO A 2 -55.18 -35.52 -14.06
C PRO A 2 -54.51 -34.15 -13.77
N ALA A 3 -54.37 -33.14 -14.65
CA ALA A 3 -55.15 -32.57 -15.77
C ALA A 3 -56.16 -31.48 -15.32
N ARG A 4 -56.49 -30.39 -16.04
CA ARG A 4 -55.91 -29.56 -17.16
C ARG A 4 -57.07 -29.01 -18.01
N THR A 5 -57.17 -27.69 -18.09
CA THR A 5 -57.93 -26.87 -19.07
C THR A 5 -57.14 -25.56 -19.22
N LYS A 6 -56.66 -25.06 -20.38
CA LYS A 6 -56.95 -25.28 -21.82
C LYS A 6 -58.38 -24.80 -22.19
N LYS A 7 -58.63 -23.93 -23.18
CA LYS A 7 -57.80 -23.28 -24.25
C LYS A 7 -57.14 -21.94 -23.78
N GLU A 8 -56.43 -21.06 -24.51
CA GLU A 8 -56.15 -20.75 -25.96
C GLU A 8 -57.33 -20.06 -26.72
N GLU A 9 -57.22 -19.22 -27.78
CA GLU A 9 -56.15 -18.76 -28.73
C GLU A 9 -56.18 -17.19 -28.99
N GLN A 10 -55.58 -16.72 -30.10
CA GLN A 10 -55.51 -15.37 -30.75
C GLN A 10 -56.05 -15.48 -32.22
N PRO A 11 -56.29 -14.45 -33.11
CA PRO A 11 -55.25 -13.48 -33.59
C PRO A 11 -55.64 -12.13 -34.31
N HIS A 12 -54.57 -11.42 -34.71
CA HIS A 12 -54.39 -10.52 -35.89
C HIS A 12 -54.80 -9.03 -35.85
N ALA A 13 -54.18 -8.28 -36.77
CA ALA A 13 -54.05 -6.81 -36.80
C ALA A 13 -54.34 -6.18 -38.19
N GLU A 14 -54.40 -4.84 -38.24
CA GLU A 14 -54.36 -3.97 -39.44
C GLU A 14 -53.55 -2.68 -39.12
N ASP A 15 -53.18 -1.89 -40.15
CA ASP A 15 -51.97 -1.05 -40.18
C ASP A 15 -52.13 0.30 -40.94
N THR A 16 -51.26 1.28 -40.64
CA THR A 16 -51.12 2.63 -41.26
C THR A 16 -52.30 3.62 -41.04
N ASN A 17 -52.18 4.96 -41.25
CA ASN A 17 -51.12 5.78 -41.83
C ASN A 17 -51.01 7.20 -41.16
N MET A 18 -50.18 8.08 -41.72
CA MET A 18 -49.51 9.24 -41.10
C MET A 18 -50.01 10.62 -41.58
N GLU A 19 -49.76 11.70 -40.82
CA GLU A 19 -49.52 13.05 -41.35
C GLU A 19 -48.68 13.92 -40.37
N ASP A 20 -47.95 14.91 -40.90
CA ASP A 20 -46.89 15.73 -40.24
C ASP A 20 -47.48 17.06 -39.68
N ALA A 21 -46.88 17.93 -38.84
CA ALA A 21 -45.56 18.59 -38.86
C ALA A 21 -45.51 19.64 -37.70
N PRO A 22 -44.44 20.48 -37.52
CA PRO A 22 -42.99 20.27 -37.62
C PRO A 22 -42.24 20.68 -36.32
N ALA A 23 -40.91 20.63 -36.31
CA ALA A 23 -40.05 20.99 -35.16
C ALA A 23 -39.46 22.42 -35.19
N SER A 24 -38.97 22.88 -34.05
CA SER A 24 -37.99 23.97 -33.88
C SER A 24 -37.26 23.74 -32.54
N ALA A 25 -36.02 23.25 -32.54
CA ALA A 25 -34.77 23.99 -32.76
C ALA A 25 -34.14 24.45 -31.43
N GLN A 26 -33.06 23.77 -31.01
CA GLN A 26 -32.21 24.13 -29.87
C GLN A 26 -31.37 25.39 -30.17
N PRO A 27 -30.76 26.00 -29.14
CA PRO A 27 -29.33 25.72 -28.90
C PRO A 27 -29.09 24.89 -27.64
N SER A 28 -27.97 24.16 -27.61
CA SER A 28 -27.42 23.62 -26.37
C SER A 28 -26.37 24.58 -25.81
N GLU A 29 -26.34 24.67 -24.48
CA GLU A 29 -25.22 25.24 -23.73
C GLU A 29 -24.71 24.12 -22.81
N ASP A 30 -24.05 23.15 -23.43
CA ASP A 30 -23.31 22.11 -22.72
C ASP A 30 -22.08 22.77 -22.08
N VAL A 31 -22.22 23.22 -20.83
CA VAL A 31 -21.08 23.60 -20.01
C VAL A 31 -20.45 22.30 -19.52
N GLU A 32 -19.37 21.90 -20.17
CA GLU A 32 -18.46 20.87 -19.65
C GLU A 32 -17.75 21.48 -18.43
N GLU A 33 -18.35 21.31 -17.25
CA GLU A 33 -17.65 21.53 -15.98
C GLU A 33 -16.58 20.45 -15.86
N GLU A 34 -15.32 20.82 -16.13
CA GLU A 34 -14.16 19.99 -15.79
C GLU A 34 -14.11 19.87 -14.27
N GLU A 35 -14.71 18.78 -13.74
CA GLU A 35 -14.54 18.38 -12.34
C GLU A 35 -13.05 18.09 -12.12
N GLU A 36 -12.32 19.04 -11.55
CA GLU A 36 -10.99 18.79 -10.99
C GLU A 36 -11.16 17.74 -9.88
N GLU A 37 -10.76 16.49 -10.16
CA GLU A 37 -10.72 15.42 -9.17
C GLU A 37 -9.77 15.85 -8.03
N GLU A 38 -10.33 16.37 -6.93
CA GLU A 38 -9.57 16.60 -5.70
C GLU A 38 -9.03 15.23 -5.24
N GLU A 39 -7.73 14.99 -5.46
CA GLU A 39 -7.04 13.81 -4.93
C GLU A 39 -7.16 13.82 -3.40
N GLU A 40 -8.11 13.06 -2.85
CA GLU A 40 -8.24 12.86 -1.41
C GLU A 40 -6.92 12.24 -0.90
N GLU A 41 -6.08 13.04 -0.22
CA GLU A 41 -4.90 12.52 0.48
C GLU A 41 -5.37 11.51 1.54
N GLU A 42 -5.37 10.22 1.18
CA GLU A 42 -5.63 9.12 2.12
C GLU A 42 -4.58 9.20 3.24
N VAL A 43 -4.99 9.75 4.39
CA VAL A 43 -4.12 9.95 5.54
C VAL A 43 -3.64 8.60 6.06
N GLU A 44 -2.44 8.20 5.63
CA GLU A 44 -1.82 6.91 5.98
C GLU A 44 -1.93 6.65 7.50
N PRO A 45 -2.46 5.48 7.90
CA PRO A 45 -2.64 5.18 9.32
C PRO A 45 -1.27 5.14 10.00
N GLN A 46 -1.12 5.88 11.11
CA GLN A 46 0.15 6.02 11.85
C GLN A 46 0.70 4.66 12.34
N ARG A 47 1.52 3.99 11.51
CA ARG A 47 1.99 2.61 11.72
C ARG A 47 3.01 2.45 12.85
N VAL A 48 3.60 3.56 13.33
CA VAL A 48 4.64 3.57 14.37
C VAL A 48 4.23 4.44 15.56
N ARG A 49 4.28 3.89 16.77
CA ARG A 49 3.86 4.55 18.03
C ARG A 49 4.98 4.46 19.07
N ILE A 50 5.19 5.52 19.85
CA ILE A 50 6.13 5.49 20.98
C ILE A 50 5.39 5.00 22.23
N LEU A 51 5.93 3.97 22.87
CA LEU A 51 5.37 3.37 24.09
C LEU A 51 5.76 4.19 25.34
N PRO A 52 4.87 4.29 26.34
CA PRO A 52 5.14 5.03 27.57
C PRO A 52 6.33 4.43 28.35
N GLY A 53 7.13 5.30 28.98
CA GLY A 53 8.41 4.91 29.58
C GLY A 53 9.62 5.02 28.65
N SER A 54 9.47 5.76 27.54
CA SER A 54 10.58 6.26 26.72
C SER A 54 11.28 7.45 27.39
N THR A 55 12.61 7.43 27.46
CA THR A 55 13.45 8.62 27.66
C THR A 55 14.19 8.95 26.36
N ASP A 56 14.78 10.14 26.25
CA ASP A 56 15.48 10.58 25.03
C ASP A 56 16.53 9.56 24.55
N THR A 57 17.28 8.97 25.49
CA THR A 57 18.30 7.95 25.23
C THR A 57 17.80 6.51 25.26
N ALA A 58 16.54 6.24 25.63
CA ALA A 58 16.01 4.88 25.77
C ALA A 58 14.51 4.80 25.47
N ALA A 59 14.17 4.61 24.20
CA ALA A 59 12.79 4.57 23.71
C ALA A 59 12.34 3.17 23.31
N SER A 60 11.02 2.94 23.40
CA SER A 60 10.35 1.75 22.87
C SER A 60 9.33 2.16 21.83
N PHE A 61 9.35 1.48 20.69
CA PHE A 61 8.53 1.75 19.51
C PHE A 61 7.67 0.51 19.21
N GLU A 62 6.36 0.73 19.09
CA GLU A 62 5.38 -0.25 18.63
C GLU A 62 5.15 0.00 17.13
N PHE A 63 5.40 -1.03 16.32
CA PHE A 63 5.08 -1.06 14.90
C PHE A 63 3.82 -1.92 14.69
N ILE A 64 2.89 -1.44 13.87
CA ILE A 64 1.63 -2.10 13.53
C ILE A 64 1.77 -2.77 12.16
N ASP A 65 1.20 -3.97 12.01
CA ASP A 65 1.25 -4.81 10.80
C ASP A 65 2.65 -5.22 10.33
N GLU A 66 3.60 -5.18 11.27
CA GLU A 66 5.01 -5.53 11.06
C GLU A 66 5.49 -6.66 11.98
N GLY A 67 6.58 -7.33 11.59
CA GLY A 67 7.03 -8.54 12.27
C GLY A 67 8.50 -8.92 12.07
N HIS A 68 8.82 -10.21 12.28
CA HIS A 68 10.19 -10.74 12.37
C HIS A 68 11.12 -10.31 11.23
N THR A 69 10.61 -10.14 10.01
CA THR A 69 11.40 -9.73 8.83
C THR A 69 12.02 -8.34 9.04
N LEU A 70 11.19 -7.31 9.21
CA LEU A 70 11.66 -5.95 9.48
C LEU A 70 12.38 -5.87 10.83
N GLY A 71 11.83 -6.49 11.87
CA GLY A 71 12.41 -6.45 13.22
C GLY A 71 13.83 -6.99 13.31
N ASN A 72 14.11 -8.11 12.65
CA ASN A 72 15.44 -8.70 12.67
C ASN A 72 16.43 -7.93 11.78
N ALA A 73 16.00 -7.46 10.61
CA ALA A 73 16.81 -6.62 9.73
C ALA A 73 17.19 -5.29 10.40
N LEU A 74 16.19 -4.55 10.87
CA LEU A 74 16.36 -3.26 11.54
C LEU A 74 17.19 -3.41 12.82
N ARG A 75 16.95 -4.45 13.65
CA ARG A 75 17.81 -4.74 14.81
C ARG A 75 19.27 -4.94 14.39
N TYR A 76 19.55 -5.67 13.31
CA TYR A 76 20.91 -5.92 12.86
C TYR A 76 21.61 -4.64 12.40
N ILE A 77 20.91 -3.77 11.66
CA ILE A 77 21.43 -2.48 11.18
C ILE A 77 21.63 -1.49 12.35
N VAL A 78 20.63 -1.30 13.21
CA VAL A 78 20.72 -0.39 14.37
C VAL A 78 21.85 -0.80 15.31
N MET A 79 22.12 -2.10 15.50
CA MET A 79 23.29 -2.60 16.26
C MET A 79 24.66 -2.37 15.61
N LYS A 80 24.74 -1.81 14.38
CA LYS A 80 26.01 -1.36 13.77
C LYS A 80 26.37 0.08 14.13
N ASN A 81 25.39 0.88 14.55
CA ASN A 81 25.63 2.28 14.88
C ASN A 81 26.37 2.37 16.24
N PRO A 82 27.59 2.94 16.32
CA PRO A 82 28.39 2.94 17.55
C PRO A 82 27.77 3.75 18.70
N ASP A 83 26.84 4.66 18.40
CA ASP A 83 26.06 5.38 19.41
C ASP A 83 24.99 4.52 20.12
N VAL A 84 24.71 3.31 19.63
CA VAL A 84 23.71 2.39 20.20
C VAL A 84 24.37 1.41 21.18
N GLU A 85 23.88 1.40 22.42
CA GLU A 85 24.24 0.42 23.44
C GLU A 85 23.48 -0.90 23.23
N PHE A 86 22.17 -0.80 22.99
CA PHE A 86 21.29 -1.95 22.96
C PHE A 86 20.13 -1.75 21.98
N CYS A 87 19.91 -2.74 21.12
CA CYS A 87 18.70 -2.85 20.31
C CYS A 87 18.17 -4.29 20.36
N ALA A 88 16.89 -4.43 20.69
CA ALA A 88 16.15 -5.68 20.66
C ALA A 88 14.74 -5.45 20.11
N TYR A 89 14.20 -6.46 19.42
CA TYR A 89 12.82 -6.50 18.99
C TYR A 89 12.11 -7.69 19.64
N SER A 90 10.79 -7.60 19.78
CA SER A 90 9.94 -8.62 20.39
C SER A 90 8.54 -8.53 19.79
N ILE A 91 7.90 -9.68 19.55
CA ILE A 91 6.48 -9.76 19.24
C ILE A 91 5.78 -10.19 20.53
N PRO A 92 4.84 -9.40 21.09
CA PRO A 92 4.25 -9.68 22.40
C PRO A 92 3.34 -10.92 22.37
N HIS A 93 2.64 -11.16 21.25
CA HIS A 93 1.82 -12.34 21.03
C HIS A 93 1.68 -12.58 19.52
N PRO A 94 1.86 -13.82 18.98
CA PRO A 94 1.89 -14.07 17.54
C PRO A 94 0.53 -13.92 16.83
N SER A 95 -0.57 -13.76 17.58
CA SER A 95 -1.90 -13.44 17.01
C SER A 95 -2.24 -11.94 17.01
N GLU A 96 -1.34 -11.08 17.48
CA GLU A 96 -1.46 -9.63 17.31
C GLU A 96 -0.40 -9.17 16.29
N PRO A 97 -0.77 -8.45 15.22
CA PRO A 97 0.17 -7.93 14.23
C PRO A 97 0.85 -6.66 14.77
N LYS A 98 1.68 -6.86 15.80
CA LYS A 98 2.42 -5.80 16.50
C LYS A 98 3.84 -6.25 16.79
N MET A 99 4.79 -5.34 16.61
CA MET A 99 6.19 -5.57 16.94
C MET A 99 6.75 -4.43 17.79
N ASN A 100 7.31 -4.79 18.94
CA ASN A 100 7.91 -3.84 19.87
C ASN A 100 9.44 -3.89 19.77
N ILE A 101 10.03 -2.77 19.36
CA ILE A 101 11.48 -2.53 19.32
C ILE A 101 11.87 -1.62 20.49
N ARG A 102 12.95 -1.94 21.21
CA ARG A 102 13.56 -1.05 22.21
C ARG A 102 14.99 -0.74 21.81
N ILE A 103 15.32 0.56 21.78
CA ILE A 103 16.65 1.10 21.46
C ILE A 103 17.13 1.87 22.68
N GLN A 104 18.41 1.69 23.02
CA GLN A 104 19.12 2.46 24.04
C GLN A 104 20.43 3.00 23.44
N THR A 105 20.70 4.29 23.61
CA THR A 105 21.88 4.97 23.06
C THR A 105 22.83 5.43 24.16
N TYR A 106 24.14 5.37 23.88
CA TYR A 106 25.17 6.03 24.67
C TYR A 106 25.14 7.56 24.45
N SER A 107 24.84 7.97 23.22
CA SER A 107 24.88 9.35 22.74
C SER A 107 23.76 9.62 21.72
N GLY A 108 23.21 10.84 21.72
CA GLY A 108 22.08 11.21 20.85
C GLY A 108 20.76 10.55 21.26
N THR A 109 19.69 10.82 20.51
CA THR A 109 18.35 10.30 20.84
C THR A 109 18.11 8.91 20.22
N ALA A 110 17.33 8.08 20.92
CA ALA A 110 16.86 6.79 20.40
C ALA A 110 15.92 6.94 19.18
N VAL A 111 15.31 8.12 18.99
CA VAL A 111 14.49 8.45 17.80
C VAL A 111 15.37 8.68 16.57
N ASP A 112 16.48 9.40 16.73
CA ASP A 112 17.40 9.66 15.62
C ASP A 112 18.24 8.41 15.27
N ALA A 113 18.57 7.58 16.27
CA ALA A 113 19.12 6.25 16.03
C ALA A 113 18.15 5.33 15.27
N LEU A 114 16.83 5.42 15.52
CA LEU A 114 15.81 4.70 14.75
C LEU A 114 15.72 5.20 13.30
N LYS A 115 15.62 6.51 13.09
CA LYS A 115 15.57 7.12 11.74
C LYS A 115 16.79 6.72 10.92
N LYS A 116 17.99 6.89 11.50
CA LYS A 116 19.24 6.49 10.86
C LYS A 116 19.23 5.00 10.51
N GLY A 117 18.81 4.14 11.43
CA GLY A 117 18.72 2.69 11.17
C GLY A 117 17.73 2.29 10.08
N LEU A 118 16.72 3.11 9.78
CA LEU A 118 15.81 2.93 8.65
C LEU A 118 16.45 3.36 7.33
N THR A 119 17.14 4.50 7.30
CA THR A 119 17.92 4.96 6.13
C THR A 119 19.07 4.01 5.81
N ASP A 120 19.89 3.65 6.82
CA ASP A 120 20.98 2.67 6.70
C ASP A 120 20.49 1.29 6.20
N LEU A 121 19.21 0.95 6.41
CA LEU A 121 18.58 -0.27 5.89
C LEU A 121 18.13 -0.12 4.43
N GLN A 122 17.57 1.04 4.07
CA GLN A 122 17.20 1.37 2.69
C GLN A 122 18.44 1.40 1.78
N ASP A 123 19.49 2.12 2.17
CA ASP A 123 20.76 2.22 1.42
C ASP A 123 21.36 0.83 1.12
N VAL A 124 21.23 -0.12 2.06
CA VAL A 124 21.67 -1.51 1.90
C VAL A 124 20.79 -2.28 0.91
N CYS A 125 19.48 -2.04 0.89
CA CYS A 125 18.58 -2.63 -0.12
C CYS A 125 18.89 -2.10 -1.53
N ASP A 126 19.10 -0.80 -1.68
CA ASP A 126 19.35 -0.16 -2.98
C ASP A 126 20.68 -0.65 -3.59
N VAL A 127 21.77 -0.68 -2.81
CA VAL A 127 23.08 -1.23 -3.25
C VAL A 127 22.99 -2.71 -3.65
N VAL A 128 22.18 -3.51 -2.97
CA VAL A 128 21.95 -4.92 -3.31
C VAL A 128 21.12 -5.07 -4.58
N ALA A 129 20.12 -4.20 -4.80
CA ALA A 129 19.30 -4.19 -6.01
C ALA A 129 20.13 -3.79 -7.25
N ASP A 130 20.96 -2.76 -7.15
CA ASP A 130 21.82 -2.28 -8.24
C ASP A 130 22.85 -3.31 -8.68
N GLU A 131 23.59 -3.92 -7.73
CA GLU A 131 24.56 -4.97 -8.06
C GLU A 131 23.84 -6.22 -8.62
N PHE A 132 22.69 -6.62 -8.06
CA PHE A 132 21.90 -7.72 -8.60
C PHE A 132 21.45 -7.46 -10.04
N TRP A 133 20.88 -6.29 -10.32
CA TRP A 133 20.40 -5.92 -11.66
C TRP A 133 21.56 -5.78 -12.66
N THR A 134 22.71 -5.27 -12.22
CA THR A 134 23.95 -5.18 -13.01
C THR A 134 24.47 -6.56 -13.40
N LYS A 135 24.61 -7.51 -12.46
CA LYS A 135 25.04 -8.88 -12.77
C LYS A 135 24.00 -9.65 -13.58
N ARG A 136 22.70 -9.45 -13.31
CA ARG A 136 21.60 -10.09 -14.07
C ARG A 136 21.65 -9.70 -15.55
N GLN A 137 21.84 -8.42 -15.85
CA GLN A 137 21.96 -7.94 -17.23
C GLN A 137 23.21 -8.50 -17.92
N ALA A 138 24.37 -8.49 -17.24
CA ALA A 138 25.60 -9.06 -17.79
C ALA A 138 25.44 -10.55 -18.13
N TYR A 139 24.86 -11.34 -17.21
CA TYR A 139 24.59 -12.76 -17.44
C TYR A 139 23.58 -13.00 -18.57
N ASN A 140 22.48 -12.23 -18.63
CA ASN A 140 21.50 -12.33 -19.70
C ASN A 140 22.13 -12.04 -21.08
N ALA A 141 23.01 -11.04 -21.17
CA ALA A 141 23.74 -10.70 -22.39
C ALA A 141 24.76 -11.78 -22.79
N GLU A 142 25.48 -12.38 -21.84
CA GLU A 142 26.39 -13.50 -22.09
C GLU A 142 25.68 -14.77 -22.57
N GLN A 143 24.46 -15.04 -22.08
CA GLN A 143 23.69 -16.24 -22.42
C GLN A 143 22.67 -16.04 -23.55
N GLY A 144 22.50 -14.82 -24.07
CA GLY A 144 21.51 -14.50 -25.09
C GLY A 144 20.06 -14.66 -24.61
N ILE A 145 19.78 -14.37 -23.34
CA ILE A 145 18.46 -14.52 -22.71
C ILE A 145 17.77 -13.15 -22.63
N ASP A 146 17.10 -12.77 -23.73
CA ASP A 146 16.17 -11.64 -23.72
C ASP A 146 14.89 -12.00 -22.92
N ARG A 147 14.71 -11.32 -21.77
CA ARG A 147 13.53 -11.37 -20.88
C ARG A 147 13.43 -10.11 -20.01
#